data_AF-A0A939SWE2-F1
#
_entry.id   AF-A0A939SWE2-F1
#
_cell.length_a   1.000
_cell.length_b   1.000
_cell.length_c   1.000
_cell.angle_alpha   90.00
_cell.angle_beta   90.00
_cell.angle_gamma   90.00
#
_symmetry.space_group_name_H-M   'P 1'
#
loop_
_entity.id
_entity.type
_entity.pdbx_description
1 polymer ?
#
loop_
_entity_poly.entity_id
_entity_poly.type
_entity_poly.pdbx_seq_one_letter_code
_entity_poly.pdbx_strand_id
1 'polypeptide(L)' 'MREFFEKTFGPAELSVVDAVFKAWLAESGITKEMPEAELAARAVINLFREGHDTHESLTAAAAMHRGLADLKDPLPIPAR' A
#
# COMPACT_ATOMS: atom_id res chain seq x y z
N MET A 1 4.90 -5.90 12.46
CA MET A 1 4.78 -4.59 11.77
C MET A 1 5.68 -3.47 12.30
N ARG A 2 6.07 -3.36 13.59
CA ARG A 2 6.88 -2.20 14.06
C ARG A 2 8.34 -2.21 13.62
N GLU A 3 8.95 -3.38 13.46
CA GLU A 3 10.39 -3.51 13.19
C GLU A 3 10.79 -3.18 11.74
N PHE A 4 9.82 -3.08 10.82
CA PHE A 4 10.09 -2.67 9.44
C PHE A 4 10.21 -1.13 9.25
N PHE A 5 9.78 -0.34 10.24
CA PHE A 5 9.79 1.12 10.18
C PHE A 5 11.08 1.77 10.71
N GLU A 6 12.04 0.99 11.22
CA GLU A 6 13.21 1.50 11.95
C GLU A 6 14.32 2.09 11.07
N LYS A 7 14.12 2.23 9.76
CA LYS A 7 15.08 2.89 8.87
C LYS A 7 14.40 3.95 8.01
N THR A 8 14.30 5.16 8.57
CA THR A 8 14.10 6.44 7.86
C THR A 8 12.68 6.74 7.36
N PHE A 9 11.69 6.80 8.25
CA PHE A 9 10.45 7.53 7.99
C PHE A 9 10.23 8.55 9.11
N GLY A 10 10.19 9.83 8.77
CA GLY A 10 9.74 10.88 9.69
C GLY A 10 8.23 10.80 9.97
N PRO A 11 7.74 11.53 11.00
CA PRO A 11 6.33 11.52 11.38
C PRO A 11 5.40 12.01 10.25
N ALA A 12 5.88 12.92 9.39
CA ALA A 12 5.13 13.39 8.23
C ALA A 12 5.00 12.29 7.16
N GLU A 13 6.07 11.56 6.91
CA GLU A 13 6.17 10.52 5.88
C GLU A 13 5.32 9.30 6.28
N LEU A 14 5.38 8.92 7.56
CA LEU A 14 4.48 7.95 8.17
C LEU A 14 3.01 8.35 8.01
N SER A 15 2.68 9.63 8.19
CA SER A 15 1.31 10.12 8.02
C SER A 15 0.84 10.01 6.57
N VAL A 16 1.73 10.23 5.60
CA VAL A 16 1.42 10.09 4.17
C VAL A 16 1.20 8.62 3.82
N VAL A 17 2.14 7.75 4.19
CA VAL A 17 2.04 6.30 3.95
C VAL A 17 0.79 5.72 4.61
N ASP A 18 0.52 6.07 5.87
CA ASP A 18 -0.67 5.61 6.60
C ASP A 18 -1.97 6.08 5.94
N ALA A 19 -2.03 7.33 5.46
CA ALA A 19 -3.21 7.86 4.79
C ALA A 19 -3.48 7.14 3.46
N VAL A 20 -2.45 6.96 2.61
CA VAL A 20 -2.59 6.25 1.34
C VAL A 20 -2.92 4.77 1.56
N PHE A 21 -2.27 4.13 2.53
CA PHE A 21 -2.53 2.74 2.87
C PHE A 21 -3.95 2.52 3.40
N LYS A 22 -4.46 3.41 4.28
CA LYS A 22 -5.84 3.35 4.76
C LYS A 22 -6.85 3.58 3.64
N ALA A 23 -6.60 4.55 2.75
CA ALA A 23 -7.45 4.78 1.59
C ALA A 23 -7.50 3.52 0.70
N TRP A 24 -6.32 2.94 0.43
CA TRP A 24 -6.23 1.71 -0.34
C TRP A 24 -7.00 0.55 0.33
N LEU A 25 -6.83 0.31 1.64
CA LEU A 25 -7.56 -0.73 2.36
C LEU A 25 -9.08 -0.52 2.32
N ALA A 26 -9.54 0.72 2.45
CA ALA A 26 -10.97 1.07 2.38
C ALA A 26 -11.55 0.78 0.99
N GLU A 27 -10.77 0.99 -0.07
CA GLU A 27 -11.17 0.67 -1.44
C GLU A 27 -11.10 -0.84 -1.74
N SER A 28 -10.10 -1.55 -1.21
CA SER A 28 -9.94 -3.01 -1.43
C SER A 28 -10.93 -3.85 -0.63
N GLY A 29 -11.47 -3.32 0.47
CA GLY A 29 -12.20 -4.11 1.47
C GLY A 29 -11.31 -5.06 2.29
N ILE A 30 -9.98 -4.96 2.16
CA ILE A 30 -9.01 -5.77 2.88
C ILE A 30 -8.85 -5.20 4.30
N THR A 31 -8.86 -6.08 5.30
CA THR A 31 -8.56 -5.68 6.67
C THR A 31 -7.07 -5.83 6.97
N LYS A 32 -6.55 -4.97 7.84
CA LYS A 32 -5.17 -4.99 8.36
C LYS A 32 -4.74 -6.31 9.03
N GLU A 33 -5.68 -7.21 9.27
CA GLU A 33 -5.45 -8.54 9.84
C GLU A 33 -5.15 -9.60 8.76
N MET A 34 -5.42 -9.28 7.49
CA MET A 34 -5.17 -10.16 6.35
C MET A 34 -3.70 -10.08 5.92
N PRO A 35 -3.12 -11.18 5.41
CA PRO A 35 -1.76 -11.17 4.88
C PRO A 35 -1.62 -10.22 3.69
N GLU A 36 -2.68 -10.00 2.90
CA GLU A 36 -2.72 -9.01 1.83
C GLU A 36 -2.41 -7.59 2.33
N ALA A 37 -2.83 -7.22 3.54
CA ALA A 37 -2.55 -5.92 4.11
C ALA A 37 -1.06 -5.72 4.41
N GLU A 38 -0.37 -6.77 4.87
CA GLU A 38 1.09 -6.70 5.08
C GLU A 38 1.83 -6.54 3.75
N LEU A 39 1.42 -7.29 2.71
CA LEU A 39 1.98 -7.17 1.36
C LEU A 39 1.76 -5.76 0.79
N ALA A 40 0.55 -5.23 0.96
CA ALA A 40 0.20 -3.90 0.49
C ALA A 40 0.99 -2.80 1.22
N ALA A 41 1.14 -2.90 2.54
CA ALA A 41 1.97 -1.97 3.31
C ALA A 41 3.42 -1.96 2.81
N ARG A 42 3.98 -3.15 2.53
CA ARG A 42 5.34 -3.32 2.02
C ARG A 42 5.51 -2.72 0.63
N ALA A 43 4.52 -2.87 -0.24
CA ALA A 43 4.49 -2.24 -1.56
C ALA A 43 4.44 -0.71 -1.47
N VAL A 44 3.54 -0.15 -0.66
CA VAL A 44 3.43 1.31 -0.44
C VAL A 44 4.74 1.89 0.12
N ILE A 45 5.37 1.19 1.08
CA ILE A 45 6.67 1.60 1.64
C ILE A 45 7.78 1.59 0.59
N ASN A 46 7.82 0.58 -0.29
CA ASN A 46 8.82 0.53 -1.37
C ASN A 46 8.62 1.68 -2.35
N LEU A 47 7.38 1.95 -2.78
CA LEU A 47 7.07 3.07 -3.67
C LEU A 47 7.51 4.40 -3.06
N PHE A 48 7.24 4.63 -1.76
CA PHE A 48 7.71 5.83 -1.08
C PHE A 48 9.23 5.99 -1.15
N ARG A 49 9.97 4.89 -0.93
CA ARG A 49 11.45 4.87 -0.99
C ARG A 49 12.02 5.03 -2.40
N GLU A 50 11.24 4.75 -3.43
CA GLU A 50 11.60 4.98 -4.84
C GLU A 50 11.58 6.47 -5.22
N GLY A 51 11.08 7.34 -4.33
CA GLY A 51 10.98 8.79 -4.56
C GLY A 51 9.54 9.29 -4.68
N HIS A 52 8.55 8.44 -4.37
CA HIS A 52 7.15 8.84 -4.27
C HIS A 52 6.84 9.39 -2.85
N ASP A 53 7.51 10.47 -2.45
CA ASP A 53 7.42 11.00 -1.07
C ASP A 53 6.16 11.84 -0.80
N THR A 54 5.42 12.21 -1.84
CA THR A 54 4.19 13.01 -1.73
C THR A 54 2.94 12.15 -1.78
N HIS A 55 1.87 12.59 -1.10
CA HIS A 55 0.60 11.87 -1.05
C HIS A 55 0.01 11.59 -2.43
N GLU A 56 0.05 12.56 -3.34
CA GLU A 56 -0.47 12.41 -4.71
C GLU A 56 0.36 11.41 -5.51
N SER A 57 1.70 11.51 -5.43
CA SER A 57 2.62 10.62 -6.14
C SER A 57 2.52 9.19 -5.62
N LEU A 58 2.44 9.02 -4.30
CA LEU A 58 2.30 7.71 -3.66
C LEU A 58 0.95 7.08 -3.98
N THR A 59 -0.13 7.86 -3.99
CA THR A 59 -1.47 7.38 -4.36
C THR A 59 -1.52 6.94 -5.82
N ALA A 60 -0.96 7.75 -6.73
CA ALA A 60 -0.89 7.41 -8.15
C ALA A 60 -0.04 6.15 -8.38
N ALA A 61 1.13 6.07 -7.73
CA ALA A 61 2.00 4.90 -7.82
C ALA A 61 1.33 3.65 -7.23
N ALA A 62 0.64 3.78 -6.09
CA ALA A 62 -0.09 2.68 -5.46
C ALA A 62 -1.25 2.17 -6.33
N ALA A 63 -1.95 3.07 -7.04
CA ALA A 63 -3.01 2.73 -7.99
C ALA A 63 -2.46 2.05 -9.25
N MET A 64 -1.27 2.43 -9.71
CA MET A 64 -0.60 1.83 -10.87
C MET A 64 0.18 0.55 -10.52
N HIS A 65 0.44 0.30 -9.24
CA HIS A 65 1.25 -0.82 -8.80
C HIS A 65 0.49 -2.13 -8.97
N ARG A 66 0.94 -2.95 -9.92
CA ARG A 66 0.29 -4.22 -10.29
C ARG A 66 0.08 -5.15 -9.09
N GLY A 67 1.03 -5.20 -8.15
CA GLY A 67 0.88 -6.02 -6.94
C GLY A 67 -0.19 -5.50 -5.98
N LEU A 68 -0.52 -4.21 -5.99
CA LEU A 68 -1.62 -3.66 -5.20
C LEU A 68 -2.94 -3.80 -5.95
N ALA A 69 -2.95 -3.68 -7.28
CA ALA A 69 -4.13 -3.95 -8.09
C ALA A 69 -4.56 -5.43 -8.01
N ASP A 70 -3.60 -6.37 -8.01
CA ASP A 70 -3.85 -7.81 -7.88
C ASP A 70 -4.42 -8.19 -6.51
N LEU A 71 -4.00 -7.50 -5.44
CA LEU A 71 -4.57 -7.69 -4.11
C LEU A 71 -5.99 -7.09 -4.00
N LYS A 72 -6.26 -5.97 -4.70
CA LYS A 72 -7.58 -5.29 -4.75
C LYS A 72 -8.62 -6.05 -5.56
N ASP A 73 -8.18 -6.67 -6.64
CA ASP A 73 -9.01 -7.40 -7.57
C ASP A 73 -8.84 -8.89 -7.28
N PRO A 74 -9.65 -9.49 -6.38
CA PRO A 74 -9.78 -10.94 -6.38
C PRO A 74 -10.50 -11.28 -7.68
N LEU A 75 -9.74 -11.42 -8.78
CA LEU A 75 -10.28 -11.86 -10.05
C LEU A 75 -11.25 -13.02 -9.79
N PRO A 76 -12.53 -12.92 -10.18
CA PRO A 76 -13.31 -14.12 -10.39
C PRO A 76 -12.61 -14.83 -11.54
N ILE A 77 -11.90 -15.92 -11.23
CA ILE A 77 -11.43 -16.88 -12.23
C ILE A 77 -12.53 -17.06 -13.30
N PRO A 78 -12.33 -16.61 -14.55
CA PRO A 78 -13.27 -16.99 -15.59
C PRO A 78 -13.08 -18.49 -15.80
N ALA A 79 -14.07 -19.26 -15.36
CA ALA A 79 -14.13 -20.69 -15.61
C ALA A 79 -13.96 -20.91 -17.12
N ARG A 80 -12.88 -21.58 -17.51
CA ARG A 80 -12.64 -22.01 -18.88
C ARG A 80 -12.44 -23.51 -18.91
#